data_AF-A0A4Q6BK17-F1
#
_entry.id   AF-A0A4Q6BK17-F1
#
_cell.length_a   1.000
_cell.length_b   1.000
_cell.length_c   1.000
_cell.angle_alpha   90.00
_cell.angle_beta   90.00
_cell.angle_gamma   90.00
#
_symmetry.space_group_name_H-M   'P 1'
#
loop_
_entity.id
_entity.type
_entity.pdbx_description
1 polymer ?
#
loop_
_entity_poly.entity_id
_entity_poly.type
_entity_poly.pdbx_seq_one_letter_code
_entity_poly.pdbx_strand_id
1 'polypeptide(L)' 'MAKAAEILVQSLVNNGVKRVYGLAGDSLNGMTEAIRKNKELEWLHV' A
#
# COMPACT_ATOMS: atom_id res chain seq x y z
N MET A 1 -5.37 -15.31 -7.58
CA MET A 1 -6.48 -14.35 -7.36
C MET A 1 -5.86 -13.15 -6.64
N ALA A 2 -6.04 -11.93 -7.16
CA ALA A 2 -5.43 -10.73 -6.56
C ALA A 2 -6.12 -10.39 -5.23
N LYS A 3 -5.36 -10.01 -4.21
CA LYS A 3 -5.93 -9.57 -2.93
C LYS A 3 -6.48 -8.15 -3.05
N ALA A 4 -7.51 -7.81 -2.27
CA ALA A 4 -8.08 -6.45 -2.27
C ALA A 4 -7.00 -5.36 -2.06
N ALA A 5 -6.03 -5.61 -1.17
CA ALA A 5 -4.92 -4.70 -0.92
C ALA A 5 -4.04 -4.46 -2.17
N GLU A 6 -3.78 -5.49 -2.98
CA GLU A 6 -2.99 -5.37 -4.21
C GLU A 6 -3.72 -4.54 -5.26
N ILE A 7 -5.05 -4.69 -5.37
CA ILE A 7 -5.89 -3.89 -6.28
C ILE A 7 -5.88 -2.42 -5.87
N LEU A 8 -5.96 -2.14 -4.56
CA LEU A 8 -5.87 -0.78 -4.03
C LEU A 8 -4.51 -0.16 -4.30
N VAL A 9 -3.41 -0.88 -4.00
CA VAL A 9 -2.04 -0.41 -4.28
C VAL A 9 -1.85 -0.11 -5.77
N GLN A 10 -2.30 -1.00 -6.66
CA GLN A 10 -2.18 -0.77 -8.10
C GLN A 10 -2.97 0.47 -8.56
N SER A 11 -4.16 0.69 -8.01
CA SER A 11 -4.97 1.87 -8.31
C SER A 11 -4.26 3.16 -7.88
N LEU A 12 -3.62 3.15 -6.70
CA LEU A 12 -2.84 4.30 -6.21
C LEU A 12 -1.64 4.58 -7.14
N VAL A 13 -0.88 3.55 -7.50
CA VAL A 13 0.27 3.68 -8.41
C VAL A 13 -0.16 4.19 -9.79
N ASN A 14 -1.26 3.68 -10.35
CA ASN A 14 -1.79 4.11 -11.65
C ASN A 14 -2.23 5.59 -11.65
N ASN A 15 -2.60 6.13 -10.49
CA ASN A 15 -2.92 7.55 -10.31
C ASN A 15 -1.69 8.41 -9.96
N GLY A 16 -0.48 7.84 -10.02
CA GLY A 16 0.77 8.56 -9.77
C GLY A 16 1.07 8.80 -8.29
N VAL A 17 0.34 8.18 -7.36
CA VAL A 17 0.63 8.26 -5.93
C VAL A 17 1.98 7.61 -5.64
N LYS A 18 2.81 8.28 -4.83
CA LYS A 18 4.16 7.80 -4.46
C LYS A 18 4.34 7.47 -2.99
N ARG A 19 3.49 8.02 -2.12
CA ARG A 19 3.60 7.86 -0.67
C ARG A 19 2.24 7.69 -0.02
N VAL A 20 2.16 6.81 0.97
CA VAL A 20 1.02 6.62 1.87
C VAL A 20 1.51 6.86 3.28
N TYR A 21 0.87 7.77 4.00
CA TYR A 21 1.18 8.07 5.40
C TYR A 21 0.17 7.37 6.30
N GLY A 22 0.63 6.66 7.33
CA GLY A 22 -0.28 5.98 8.24
C GLY A 22 0.34 5.41 9.50
N LEU A 23 -0.52 5.24 10.51
CA LEU A 23 -0.21 4.52 11.74
C LEU A 23 -0.40 3.02 11.49
N ALA A 24 0.63 2.23 11.78
CA ALA A 24 0.58 0.78 11.60
C ALA A 24 -0.32 0.12 12.65
N GLY A 25 -1.01 -0.95 12.25
CA GLY A 25 -1.82 -1.79 13.13
C GLY A 25 -2.23 -3.08 12.44
N ASP A 26 -2.66 -4.08 13.21
CA ASP A 26 -2.86 -5.45 12.69
C ASP A 26 -3.85 -5.51 11.52
N SER A 27 -4.91 -4.72 11.57
CA SER A 27 -5.91 -4.61 10.48
C SER A 27 -5.34 -4.07 9.17
N LEU A 28 -4.18 -3.41 9.20
CA LEU A 28 -3.50 -2.82 8.05
C LEU A 28 -2.32 -3.64 7.54
N ASN A 29 -2.01 -4.78 8.16
CA ASN A 29 -0.88 -5.62 7.74
C ASN A 29 -0.99 -6.07 6.27
N GLY A 30 -2.21 -6.32 5.78
CA GLY A 30 -2.42 -6.63 4.36
C GLY A 30 -2.04 -5.49 3.42
N MET A 31 -2.29 -4.24 3.82
CA MET A 31 -1.94 -3.05 3.05
C MET A 31 -0.44 -2.76 3.11
N THR A 32 0.16 -2.76 4.29
CA THR A 32 1.61 -2.52 4.45
C THR A 32 2.42 -3.58 3.71
N GLU A 33 1.98 -4.85 3.70
CA GLU A 33 2.59 -5.91 2.91
C GLU A 33 2.45 -5.71 1.40
N ALA A 34 1.27 -5.29 0.92
CA ALA A 34 1.05 -5.03 -0.49
C ALA A 34 1.91 -3.85 -0.98
N ILE A 35 2.03 -2.80 -0.18
CA ILE A 35 2.90 -1.66 -0.45
C ILE A 35 4.36 -2.09 -0.45
N ARG A 36 4.81 -2.88 0.55
CA ARG A 36 6.18 -3.40 0.61
C ARG A 36 6.60 -4.20 -0.63
N LYS A 37 5.66 -4.92 -1.25
CA LYS A 37 5.90 -5.67 -2.50
C LYS A 37 5.94 -4.76 -3.74
N ASN A 38 5.27 -3.61 -3.69
CA ASN A 38 5.22 -2.66 -4.79
C ASN A 38 6.27 -1.55 -4.58
N LYS A 39 7.37 -1.60 -5.33
CA LYS A 39 8.50 -0.67 -5.19
C LYS A 39 8.21 0.77 -5.68
N GLU A 40 7.02 1.04 -6.21
CA GLU A 40 6.64 2.35 -6.72
C GLU A 40 5.88 3.20 -5.69
N LEU A 41 5.47 2.61 -4.57
CA LEU A 41 4.69 3.23 -3.51
C LEU A 41 5.37 3.01 -2.15
N GLU A 42 5.58 4.09 -1.39
CA GLU A 42 6.26 4.03 -0.09
C GLU A 42 5.27 4.22 1.07
N TRP A 43 5.38 3.39 2.10
CA TRP A 43 4.67 3.60 3.37
C TRP A 43 5.51 4.46 4.31
N LEU A 44 4.94 5.55 4.80
CA LEU A 44 5.55 6.44 5.78
C LEU A 44 4.79 6.36 7.10
N HIS A 45 5.50 6.00 8.16
CA HIS A 45 4.93 5.96 9.50
C HIS A 45 4.75 7.38 10.05
N VAL A 46 3.60 7.62 10.71
CA VAL A 46 3.27 8.87 11.40
C VAL A 46 2.70 8.59 12.78
#